data_AF-A0A497D013-F1
#
_entry.id   AF-A0A497D013-F1
#
_cell.length_a   1.000
_cell.length_b   1.000
_cell.length_c   1.000
_cell.angle_alpha   90.00
_cell.angle_beta   90.00
_cell.angle_gamma   90.00
#
_symmetry.space_group_name_H-M   'P 1'
#
loop_
_entity.id
_entity.type
_entity.pdbx_description
1 polymer ?
#
loop_
_entity_poly.entity_id
_entity_poly.type
_entity_poly.pdbx_seq_one_letter_code
_entity_poly.pdbx_strand_id
1 'polypeptide(L)' 'MNGQPKWDSEHWQEIGTIGKKHGLVWGGDWKRLVDRPHFQLSRANIIWHIVF' A
#
# COMPACT_ATOMS: atom_id res chain seq x y z
N MET A 1 -4.71 11.82 -17.83
CA MET A 1 -4.82 11.44 -19.27
C MET A 1 -3.44 11.64 -19.89
N ASN A 2 -3.02 10.82 -20.87
CA ASN A 2 -1.67 10.74 -21.47
C ASN A 2 -0.66 9.79 -20.80
N GLY A 3 -1.11 8.73 -20.12
CA GLY A 3 -0.21 7.72 -19.51
C GLY A 3 0.62 8.21 -18.33
N GLN A 4 0.47 9.49 -17.95
CA GLN A 4 1.14 10.05 -16.78
C GLN A 4 0.47 9.59 -15.49
N PRO A 5 1.26 9.37 -14.42
CA PRO A 5 0.71 9.03 -13.11
C PRO A 5 -0.14 10.18 -12.55
N LYS A 6 -1.34 9.84 -12.05
CA LYS A 6 -2.24 10.77 -11.36
C LYS A 6 -2.04 10.68 -9.85
N TRP A 7 -1.11 11.48 -9.32
CA TRP A 7 -0.74 11.45 -7.91
C TRP A 7 -1.84 11.99 -6.97
N ASP A 8 -2.73 12.83 -7.48
CA ASP A 8 -3.86 13.46 -6.79
C ASP A 8 -5.19 12.71 -7.01
N SER A 9 -5.14 11.41 -7.29
CA SER A 9 -6.34 10.60 -7.52
C SER A 9 -7.23 10.51 -6.28
N GLU A 10 -8.55 10.65 -6.45
CA GLU A 10 -9.55 10.37 -5.40
C GLU A 10 -9.66 8.87 -5.06
N HIS A 11 -9.16 8.00 -5.93
CA HIS A 11 -9.28 6.55 -5.83
C HIS A 11 -8.24 5.91 -4.88
N TRP A 12 -7.38 6.71 -4.25
CA TRP A 12 -6.35 6.18 -3.34
C TRP A 12 -6.92 5.30 -2.23
N GLN A 13 -8.10 5.66 -1.71
CA GLN A 13 -8.76 4.89 -0.66
C GLN A 13 -9.18 3.49 -1.14
N GLU A 14 -9.69 3.39 -2.36
CA GLU A 14 -10.07 2.12 -2.98
C GLU A 14 -8.83 1.24 -3.25
N ILE A 15 -7.79 1.83 -3.84
CA ILE A 15 -6.50 1.18 -4.09
C ILE A 15 -5.90 0.63 -2.79
N GLY A 16 -5.87 1.45 -1.74
CA GLY A 16 -5.40 1.06 -0.41
C GLY A 16 -6.23 -0.07 0.20
N THR A 17 -7.56 -0.05 0.03
CA THR A 17 -8.46 -1.10 0.49
C THR A 17 -8.19 -2.44 -0.20
N ILE A 18 -7.96 -2.43 -1.51
CA ILE A 18 -7.61 -3.62 -2.29
C ILE A 18 -6.28 -4.20 -1.81
N GLY A 19 -5.22 -3.38 -1.71
CA GLY A 19 -3.92 -3.86 -1.27
C GLY A 19 -3.94 -4.47 0.13
N LYS A 20 -4.68 -3.85 1.06
CA LYS A 20 -4.88 -4.39 2.41
C LYS A 20 -5.62 -5.71 2.44
N LYS A 21 -6.60 -5.92 1.55
CA LYS A 21 -7.31 -7.21 1.40
C LYS A 21 -6.35 -8.36 1.02
N HIS A 22 -5.25 -8.06 0.34
CA HIS A 22 -4.19 -9.00 0.02
C HIS A 22 -3.09 -9.11 1.10
N GLY A 23 -3.29 -8.52 2.27
CA GLY A 23 -2.35 -8.60 3.40
C GLY A 23 -1.15 -7.65 3.31
N LEU A 24 -1.20 -6.65 2.42
CA LEU A 24 -0.18 -5.62 2.32
C LEU A 24 -0.41 -4.49 3.34
N VAL A 25 0.69 -3.89 3.79
CA VAL A 25 0.67 -2.61 4.51
C VAL A 25 0.73 -1.49 3.48
N TRP A 26 -0.14 -0.48 3.63
CA TRP A 26 -0.27 0.63 2.71
C TRP A 26 0.27 1.93 3.30
N GLY A 27 1.07 2.69 2.54
CA GLY A 27 1.64 3.97 2.98
C GLY A 27 0.64 5.11 3.12
N GLY A 28 -0.56 4.98 2.54
CA GLY A 28 -1.65 5.93 2.73
C GLY A 28 -2.21 5.97 4.16
N ASP A 29 -2.03 4.90 4.95
CA ASP A 29 -2.48 4.83 6.35
C ASP A 29 -1.43 5.38 7.35
N TRP A 30 -0.26 5.82 6.88
CA TRP A 30 0.79 6.32 7.76
C TRP A 30 0.38 7.63 8.45
N LYS A 31 0.76 7.79 9.71
CA LYS A 31 0.43 8.99 10.50
C LYS A 31 1.27 10.22 10.12
N ARG A 32 2.44 10.00 9.50
CA ARG A 32 3.38 11.03 9.04
C ARG A 32 4.04 10.53 7.75
N LEU A 33 4.45 11.48 6.89
CA LEU A 33 5.08 11.18 5.60
C LEU A 33 4.21 10.25 4.73
N VAL A 34 2.91 10.55 4.63
CA VAL A 34 1.93 9.75 3.87
C VAL A 34 2.41 9.52 2.44
N ASP A 35 2.58 8.25 2.07
CA ASP A 35 3.05 7.83 0.74
C ASP A 35 2.04 6.87 0.12
N ARG A 36 1.05 7.43 -0.58
CA ARG A 36 -0.09 6.66 -1.11
C ARG A 36 0.29 5.62 -2.18
N PRO A 37 1.31 5.83 -3.03
CA PRO A 37 1.82 4.79 -3.92
C PRO A 37 2.47 3.57 -3.23
N HIS A 38 2.89 3.68 -1.97
CA HIS A 38 3.72 2.66 -1.32
C HIS A 38 2.90 1.48 -0.76
N PHE A 39 3.34 0.26 -1.09
CA PHE A 39 2.88 -0.98 -0.49
C PHE A 39 4.06 -1.84 -0.07
N GLN A 40 3.90 -2.55 1.04
CA GLN A 40 4.92 -3.47 1.54
C GLN A 40 4.31 -4.72 2.17
N LEU A 41 5.08 -5.79 2.24
CA LEU A 41 4.73 -6.94 3.07
C LEU A 41 4.68 -6.51 4.55
N SER A 42 3.73 -7.08 5.28
CA SER A 42 3.75 -6.96 6.73
C SER A 42 4.98 -7.67 7.30
N ARG A 43 5.50 -7.19 8.43
CA ARG A 43 6.60 -7.87 9.14
C ARG A 43 6.25 -9.31 9.50
N ALA A 44 4.99 -9.59 9.83
CA ALA A 44 4.50 -10.93 10.08
C ALA A 44 4.65 -11.81 8.82
N ASN A 45 4.24 -11.32 7.64
CA ASN A 45 4.39 -12.05 6.38
C ASN A 45 5.86 -12.36 6.08
N ILE A 46 6.78 -11.42 6.36
CA ILE A 46 8.21 -11.63 6.16
C ILE A 46 8.74 -12.72 7.12
N ILE A 47 8.36 -12.67 8.40
CA ILE A 47 8.79 -13.67 9.39
C ILE A 47 8.27 -15.07 9.05
N TRP A 48 7.01 -15.19 8.62
CA TRP A 48 6.43 -16.48 8.24
C TRP A 48 7.25 -17.19 7.16
N HIS A 49 7.66 -16.51 6.09
CA HIS A 49 8.41 -17.12 4.98
C HIS A 49 9.91 -17.35 5.27
N ILE A 50 10.44 -16.76 6.34
CA ILE A 50 11.83 -16.97 6.75
C ILE A 50 11.93 -18.15 7.72
N VAL A 51 10.90 -18.35 8.54
CA VAL A 51 10.92 -19.33 9.63
C VAL A 51 10.23 -20.64 9.26
N PHE A 52 9.24 -20.62 8.34
CA PHE A 52 8.45 -21.78 7.91
C PHE A 52 8.44 -21.91 6.39
#